data_AF-A0A538L235-F1
#
_entry.id   AF-A0A538L235-F1
#
_cell.length_a   1.000
_cell.length_b   1.000
_cell.length_c   1.000
_cell.angle_alpha   90.00
_cell.angle_beta   90.00
_cell.angle_gamma   90.00
#
_symmetry.space_group_name_H-M   'P 1'
#
loop_
_entity.id
_entity.type
_entity.pdbx_description
1 polymer ?
#
loop_
_entity_poly.entity_id
_entity_poly.type
_entity_poly.pdbx_seq_one_letter_code
_entity_poly.pdbx_strand_id
1 'polypeptide(L)' 'LAIPHYILLAFLWIAALVSIVIAWFAILFTGRYPRGLFDFVLGVLRWTNRVIGYAFILVTDQYPPFRLNP' A
#
# COMPACT_ATOMS: atom_id res chain seq x y z
N LEU A 1 2.97 18.72 -6.51
CA LEU A 1 3.67 17.63 -7.26
C LEU A 1 3.24 16.22 -6.82
N ALA A 2 2.02 16.02 -6.29
CA ALA A 2 1.56 14.71 -5.81
C ALA A 2 0.87 13.85 -6.89
N ILE A 3 0.61 14.41 -8.07
CA ILE A 3 -0.07 13.72 -9.18
C ILE A 3 0.58 12.36 -9.54
N PRO A 4 1.93 12.23 -9.65
CA PRO A 4 2.56 10.94 -9.93
C PRO A 4 2.30 9.88 -8.85
N HIS A 5 2.23 10.30 -7.57
CA HIS A 5 1.92 9.39 -6.46
C HIS A 5 0.52 8.82 -6.55
N TYR A 6 -0.47 9.63 -6.93
CA TYR A 6 -1.85 9.15 -7.05
C TYR A 6 -2.00 8.12 -8.15
N ILE A 7 -1.33 8.30 -9.29
CA ILE A 7 -1.35 7.35 -10.40
C ILE A 7 -0.79 6.00 -9.94
N LEU A 8 0.42 6.01 -9.36
CA LEU A 8 1.07 4.77 -8.92
C LEU A 8 0.32 4.10 -7.76
N LEU A 9 -0.20 4.88 -6.80
CA LEU A 9 -1.01 4.34 -5.72
C LEU A 9 -2.31 3.73 -6.24
N ALA A 10 -2.96 4.31 -7.26
CA ALA A 10 -4.16 3.71 -7.84
C ALA A 10 -3.90 2.29 -8.37
N PHE A 11 -2.83 2.11 -9.14
CA PHE A 11 -2.43 0.76 -9.62
C PHE A 11 -2.08 -0.18 -8.48
N LEU A 12 -1.35 0.30 -7.46
CA LEU A 12 -1.00 -0.52 -6.30
C LEU A 12 -2.21 -0.90 -5.45
N TRP A 13 -3.20 -0.02 -5.31
CA TRP A 13 -4.44 -0.33 -4.59
C TRP A 13 -5.28 -1.37 -5.33
N ILE A 14 -5.28 -1.37 -6.66
CA ILE A 14 -5.90 -2.45 -7.45
C ILE A 14 -5.16 -3.78 -7.19
N ALA A 15 -3.83 -3.78 -7.25
CA ALA A 15 -3.05 -4.97 -6.95
C ALA A 15 -3.21 -5.44 -5.49
N ALA A 16 -3.37 -4.51 -4.54
CA ALA A 16 -3.62 -4.81 -3.13
C ALA A 16 -4.99 -5.44 -2.94
N LEU A 17 -6.02 -4.96 -3.65
CA LEU A 17 -7.35 -5.56 -3.64
C LEU A 17 -7.30 -7.02 -4.11
N VAL A 18 -6.63 -7.28 -5.24
CA VAL A 18 -6.42 -8.64 -5.75
C VAL A 18 -5.66 -9.50 -4.74
N SER A 19 -4.59 -8.95 -4.14
CA SER A 19 -3.79 -9.64 -3.12
C SER A 19 -4.62 -9.99 -1.88
N ILE A 20 -5.52 -9.11 -1.44
CA ILE A 20 -6.41 -9.34 -0.31
C ILE A 20 -7.41 -10.46 -0.63
N VAL A 21 -7.97 -10.48 -1.84
CA VAL A 21 -8.87 -11.57 -2.27
C VAL A 21 -8.12 -12.90 -2.26
N ILE A 22 -6.91 -12.96 -2.81
CA ILE A 22 -6.07 -14.17 -2.80
C ILE A 22 -5.75 -14.58 -1.35
N ALA A 23 -5.35 -13.64 -0.50
CA ALA A 23 -5.04 -13.89 0.90
C ALA A 23 -6.25 -14.42 1.66
N TRP A 24 -7.45 -13.92 1.38
CA TRP A 24 -8.70 -14.40 1.99
C TRP A 24 -8.90 -15.89 1.71
N PHE A 25 -8.82 -16.31 0.45
CA PHE A 25 -8.88 -17.73 0.10
C PHE A 25 -7.74 -18.53 0.74
N ALA A 26 -6.51 -18.01 0.68
CA ALA A 26 -5.36 -18.69 1.27
C ALA A 26 -5.53 -18.93 2.78
N ILE A 27 -6.08 -17.96 3.52
CA ILE A 27 -6.37 -18.10 4.95
C ILE A 27 -7.44 -19.14 5.21
N LEU A 28 -8.50 -19.20 4.39
CA LEU A 28 -9.54 -20.22 4.57
C LEU A 28 -9.00 -21.65 4.46
N PHE A 29 -8.06 -21.88 3.55
CA PHE A 29 -7.48 -23.22 3.34
C PHE A 29 -6.29 -23.53 4.27
N THR A 30 -5.45 -22.54 4.56
CA THR A 30 -4.18 -22.76 5.28
C THR A 30 -4.19 -22.28 6.73
N GLY A 31 -5.23 -21.53 7.13
CA GLY A 31 -5.31 -20.85 8.43
C GLY A 31 -4.26 -19.75 8.64
N ARG A 32 -3.50 -19.39 7.61
CA ARG A 32 -2.36 -18.47 7.71
C ARG A 32 -2.40 -17.43 6.61
N TYR A 33 -2.04 -16.19 6.94
CA TYR A 33 -1.88 -15.13 5.95
C TYR A 33 -0.53 -15.33 5.22
N PRO A 34 -0.51 -15.45 3.88
CA PRO A 34 0.74 -15.55 3.13
C PRO A 34 1.62 -14.31 3.33
N ARG A 35 2.82 -14.49 3.90
CA ARG A 35 3.75 -13.40 4.26
C ARG A 35 4.01 -12.40 3.12
N GLY A 36 4.26 -12.90 1.90
CA GLY A 36 4.52 -12.01 0.76
C GLY A 36 3.36 -11.09 0.39
N LEU A 37 2.11 -11.58 0.47
CA LEU A 37 0.92 -10.76 0.22
C LEU A 37 0.71 -9.74 1.33
N PHE A 38 0.98 -10.14 2.58
CA PHE A 38 0.91 -9.25 3.73
C PHE A 38 1.91 -8.10 3.60
N ASP A 39 3.17 -8.42 3.32
CA ASP A 39 4.25 -7.43 3.19
C ASP A 39 3.97 -6.45 2.04
N PHE A 40 3.39 -6.94 0.94
CA PHE A 40 2.95 -6.10 -0.17
C PHE A 40 1.85 -5.12 0.24
N VAL A 41 0.73 -5.63 0.78
CA VAL A 41 -0.41 -4.80 1.21
C VAL A 41 0.01 -3.77 2.25
N LEU A 42 0.84 -4.18 3.21
CA LEU A 42 1.38 -3.30 4.24
C LEU A 42 2.30 -2.22 3.66
N GLY A 43 3.09 -2.55 2.64
CA GLY A 43 3.90 -1.58 1.90
C GLY A 43 3.06 -0.52 1.18
N VAL A 44 1.93 -0.91 0.56
CA VAL A 44 1.00 0.01 -0.09
C VAL A 44 0.34 0.95 0.92
N LEU A 45 -0.09 0.41 2.07
CA LEU A 45 -0.65 1.19 3.17
C LEU A 45 0.36 2.21 3.72
N ARG A 46 1.61 1.79 3.96
CA ARG A 46 2.70 2.68 4.42
C ARG A 46 2.94 3.81 3.45
N TRP A 47 3.03 3.51 2.16
CA TRP A 47 3.26 4.55 1.16
C TRP A 47 2.07 5.51 1.06
N THR A 48 0.84 4.98 1.06
CA THR A 48 -0.38 5.78 1.08
C THR A 48 -0.39 6.73 2.28
N ASN A 49 -0.04 6.25 3.46
CA ASN A 49 0.01 7.08 4.67
C ASN A 49 1.04 8.22 4.54
N ARG A 50 2.21 7.97 3.95
CA ARG A 50 3.20 9.03 3.69
C ARG A 50 2.67 10.09 2.72
N VAL A 51 1.97 9.68 1.67
CA VAL A 51 1.36 10.61 0.70
C VAL A 51 0.24 11.43 1.34
N ILE A 52 -0.59 10.80 2.17
CA ILE A 52 -1.66 11.49 2.90
C ILE A 52 -1.08 12.52 3.89
N GLY A 53 -0.06 12.12 4.65
CA GLY A 53 0.63 13.01 5.58
C GLY A 53 1.24 14.23 4.89
N TYR A 54 1.84 14.07 3.72
CA TYR A 54 2.43 15.17 2.95
C TYR A 54 1.38 16.04 2.23
N ALA A 55 0.39 15.44 1.56
CA ALA A 55 -0.45 16.16 0.60
C ALA A 55 -1.81 16.60 1.15
N PHE A 56 -2.34 15.93 2.18
CA PHE A 56 -3.70 16.19 2.69
C PHE A 56 -3.73 16.67 4.14
N ILE A 57 -2.96 16.03 5.02
CA ILE A 57 -2.95 16.35 6.46
C ILE A 57 -1.86 17.37 6.80
N LEU A 58 -0.86 17.55 5.93
CA LEU A 58 0.26 18.48 6.10
C LEU A 58 1.06 18.23 7.39
N VAL A 59 1.27 16.96 7.74
CA VAL A 59 2.09 16.53 8.88
C VAL A 59 3.57 16.85 8.64
N THR A 60 4.01 16.80 7.37
CA THR A 60 5.39 17.09 6.99
C THR A 60 5.44 17.65 5.57
N ASP A 61 6.34 18.61 5.34
CA ASP A 61 6.62 19.15 4.00
C ASP A 61 7.61 18.29 3.20
N GLN A 62 8.14 17.22 3.79
CA GLN A 62 9.09 16.32 3.14
C GLN A 62 8.40 15.50 2.05
N TYR A 63 8.92 15.57 0.82
CA TYR A 63 8.36 14.86 -0.32
C TYR A 63 8.52 13.33 -0.16
N PRO A 64 7.43 12.55 -0.24
CA PRO A 64 7.48 11.14 0.08
C PRO A 64 8.19 10.31 -1.00
N PRO A 65 9.13 9.40 -0.62
CA PRO A 65 9.82 8.55 -1.58
C PRO A 65 8.90 7.48 -2.19
N PHE A 66 9.13 7.17 -3.46
CA PHE A 66 8.45 6.13 -4.25
C PHE A 66 8.93 4.72 -3.88
N ARG A 67 8.61 4.25 -2.68
CA ARG A 67 9.05 2.93 -2.18
C ARG A 67 7.99 2.31 -1.27
N LEU A 68 7.87 0.99 -1.22
CA LEU A 68 6.93 0.31 -0.33
C LEU A 68 7.48 0.14 1.09
N ASN A 69 8.80 -0.01 1.21
CA ASN A 69 9.51 -0.15 2.46
C ASN A 69 10.32 1.13 2.80
N PRO A 70 10.55 1.40 4.10
CA PRO A 70 11.38 2.51 4.54
C PRO A 70 12.82 2.40 4.05
#